data_AF-A0A1I7XG14-F1
#
_entry.id   AF-A0A1I7XG14-F1
#
_cell.length_a   1.000
_cell.length_b   1.000
_cell.length_c   1.000
_cell.angle_alpha   90.00
_cell.angle_beta   90.00
_cell.angle_gamma   90.00
#
_symmetry.space_group_name_H-M   'P 1'
#
loop_
_entity.id
_entity.type
_entity.pdbx_description
1 polymer ?
#
loop_
_entity_poly.entity_id
_entity_poly.type
_entity_poly.pdbx_seq_one_letter_code
_entity_poly.pdbx_strand_id
1 'polypeptide(L)'
;MACAGSKSNLRGYTCGLWTLAHTLTVEAYKNEQYNSAFKPVADVLEPFHQFIVLFLSCGECAENFDKETINHELDLVTRPEDVVIWLWRVHNFVNKRLSGSPSEDPKYPKQQFPPKKLCSHCYNETDFLDESKTFEFLKSYYSDIRQDTFKAVGSRHLNPKFAVHAEKVDKLEAAENRLRKELDASPQRQWRDIEGYDGYYGKNSGRGHLYVIWLSAIGIIIVFIYCKYRRNRSKFWKTFYYHNDFKLCPWSSDKPAKKYLA
;
A
#
# COMPACT_ATOMS: atom_id res chain seq x y z
N MET A 1 10.92 -15.73 -0.06
CA MET A 1 12.31 -15.16 -0.05
C MET A 1 12.65 -14.19 -1.20
N ALA A 2 11.89 -14.15 -2.30
CA ALA A 2 12.28 -13.47 -3.55
C ALA A 2 12.50 -11.93 -3.48
N CYS A 3 11.93 -11.25 -2.47
CA CYS A 3 12.03 -9.80 -2.31
C CYS A 3 13.11 -9.32 -1.33
N ALA A 4 13.99 -10.21 -0.86
CA ALA A 4 15.11 -9.81 0.01
C ALA A 4 16.09 -8.88 -0.73
N GLY A 5 16.41 -7.73 -0.14
CA GLY A 5 17.45 -6.81 -0.60
C GLY A 5 18.86 -7.28 -0.22
N SER A 6 19.87 -6.69 -0.85
CA SER A 6 21.26 -6.82 -0.43
C SER A 6 21.55 -6.13 0.90
N LYS A 7 20.72 -5.14 1.27
CA LYS A 7 20.73 -4.45 2.57
C LYS A 7 19.31 -4.41 3.13
N SER A 8 19.19 -4.22 4.45
CA SER A 8 17.91 -4.25 5.16
C SER A 8 16.92 -3.16 4.73
N ASN A 9 17.41 -2.02 4.26
CA ASN A 9 16.61 -0.88 3.82
C ASN A 9 16.25 -0.91 2.32
N LEU A 10 16.60 -1.98 1.60
CA LEU A 10 16.38 -2.12 0.16
C LEU A 10 15.37 -3.22 -0.14
N ARG A 11 14.60 -3.06 -1.22
CA ARG A 11 13.57 -3.99 -1.69
C ARG A 11 12.53 -4.28 -0.58
N GLY A 12 12.39 -5.53 -0.14
CA GLY A 12 11.53 -5.92 0.97
C GLY A 12 10.05 -5.68 0.67
N TYR A 13 9.39 -4.93 1.56
CA TYR A 13 7.95 -4.72 1.55
C TYR A 13 7.43 -4.18 0.20
N THR A 14 8.07 -3.16 -0.37
CA THR A 14 7.61 -2.57 -1.63
C THR A 14 7.75 -3.52 -2.82
N CYS A 15 8.79 -4.36 -2.84
CA CYS A 15 8.90 -5.45 -3.83
C CYS A 15 7.77 -6.46 -3.69
N GLY A 16 7.43 -6.83 -2.44
CA GLY A 16 6.33 -7.75 -2.16
C GLY A 16 4.98 -7.18 -2.59
N LEU A 17 4.78 -5.89 -2.36
CA LEU A 17 3.54 -5.20 -2.72
C LEU A 17 3.34 -5.13 -4.24
N TRP A 18 4.39 -4.80 -5.00
CA TRP A 18 4.34 -4.89 -6.46
C TRP A 18 4.04 -6.31 -6.94
N THR A 19 4.69 -7.31 -6.35
CA THR A 19 4.46 -8.72 -6.70
C THR A 19 3.01 -9.14 -6.44
N LEU A 20 2.45 -8.74 -5.30
CA LEU A 20 1.06 -8.98 -4.95
C LEU A 20 0.11 -8.32 -5.97
N ALA A 21 0.34 -7.05 -6.29
CA ALA A 21 -0.47 -6.30 -7.24
C ALA A 21 -0.52 -6.98 -8.62
N HIS A 22 0.64 -7.38 -9.16
CA HIS A 22 0.72 -8.11 -10.43
C HIS A 22 0.05 -9.48 -10.38
N THR A 23 0.14 -10.17 -9.24
CA THR A 23 -0.56 -11.44 -9.04
C THR A 23 -2.07 -11.25 -9.04
N LEU A 24 -2.56 -10.21 -8.34
CA LEU A 24 -3.98 -9.87 -8.28
C LEU A 24 -4.55 -9.49 -9.64
N THR A 25 -3.84 -8.70 -10.44
CA THR A 25 -4.31 -8.33 -11.79
C THR A 25 -4.40 -9.55 -12.71
N VAL A 26 -3.42 -10.47 -12.66
CA VAL A 26 -3.44 -11.71 -13.45
C VAL A 26 -4.56 -12.64 -13.00
N GLU A 27 -4.76 -12.82 -11.69
CA GLU A 27 -5.85 -13.65 -11.18
C GLU A 27 -7.23 -13.04 -11.47
N ALA A 28 -7.39 -11.73 -11.35
CA ALA A 28 -8.63 -11.05 -11.74
C ALA A 28 -8.93 -11.27 -13.23
N TYR A 29 -7.95 -11.05 -14.10
CA TYR A 29 -8.12 -11.31 -15.54
C TYR A 29 -8.55 -12.76 -15.81
N LYS A 30 -7.86 -13.75 -15.22
CA LYS A 30 -8.18 -15.17 -15.46
C LYS A 30 -9.60 -15.55 -15.07
N ASN A 31 -10.10 -14.99 -13.96
CA ASN A 31 -11.44 -15.29 -13.45
C ASN A 31 -12.53 -14.49 -14.17
N GLU A 32 -12.23 -13.27 -14.61
CA GLU A 32 -13.24 -12.29 -15.04
C GLU A 32 -13.19 -11.91 -16.53
N GLN A 33 -12.22 -12.40 -17.32
CA GLN A 33 -12.06 -12.03 -18.75
C GLN A 33 -13.31 -12.23 -19.63
N TYR A 34 -14.19 -13.16 -19.26
CA TYR A 34 -15.44 -13.43 -20.00
C TYR A 34 -16.68 -12.84 -19.31
N ASN A 35 -16.50 -12.13 -18.19
CA ASN A 35 -17.58 -11.48 -17.46
C ASN A 35 -17.76 -10.05 -17.98
N SER A 36 -18.89 -9.78 -18.63
CA SER A 36 -19.22 -8.45 -19.16
C SER A 36 -19.45 -7.40 -18.07
N ALA A 37 -19.61 -7.80 -16.81
CA ALA A 37 -19.73 -6.88 -15.68
C ALA A 37 -18.37 -6.47 -15.09
N PHE A 38 -17.27 -7.12 -15.48
CA PHE A 38 -15.93 -6.81 -14.97
C PHE A 38 -15.46 -5.42 -15.41
N LYS A 39 -15.02 -4.63 -14.44
CA LYS A 39 -14.50 -3.27 -14.62
C LYS A 39 -13.08 -3.19 -14.08
N PRO A 40 -12.04 -3.30 -14.93
CA PRO A 40 -10.63 -3.32 -14.53
C PRO A 40 -10.23 -2.25 -13.50
N VAL A 41 -10.70 -1.01 -13.72
CA VAL A 41 -10.42 0.12 -12.83
C VAL A 41 -11.13 -0.05 -11.50
N ALA A 42 -12.46 -0.17 -11.52
CA ALA A 42 -13.26 -0.17 -10.31
C ALA A 42 -13.01 -1.41 -9.43
N ASP A 43 -12.76 -2.57 -10.04
CA ASP A 43 -12.69 -3.84 -9.34
C ASP A 43 -11.27 -4.18 -8.85
N VAL A 44 -10.22 -3.61 -9.47
CA VAL A 44 -8.82 -3.98 -9.19
C VAL A 44 -7.89 -2.79 -9.03
N LEU A 45 -7.74 -1.96 -10.07
CA LEU A 45 -6.68 -0.95 -10.10
C LEU A 45 -6.95 0.22 -9.14
N GLU A 46 -8.18 0.70 -9.05
CA GLU A 46 -8.56 1.80 -8.16
C GLU A 46 -8.51 1.38 -6.68
N PRO A 47 -9.01 0.19 -6.26
CA PRO A 47 -8.78 -0.32 -4.92
C PRO A 47 -7.29 -0.41 -4.55
N PHE A 48 -6.45 -0.87 -5.48
CA PHE A 48 -5.01 -0.93 -5.25
C PHE A 48 -4.39 0.47 -5.16
N HIS A 49 -4.81 1.40 -6.03
CA HIS A 49 -4.41 2.79 -5.99
C HIS A 49 -4.74 3.43 -4.63
N GLN A 50 -5.98 3.30 -4.15
CA GLN A 50 -6.39 3.80 -2.84
C GLN A 50 -5.61 3.15 -1.70
N PHE A 51 -5.29 1.86 -1.80
CA PHE A 51 -4.43 1.21 -0.82
C PHE A 51 -3.05 1.87 -0.75
N ILE A 52 -2.43 2.16 -1.90
CA ILE A 52 -1.13 2.82 -1.97
C ILE A 52 -1.18 4.22 -1.36
N VAL A 53 -2.14 5.04 -1.77
CA VAL A 53 -2.24 6.44 -1.33
C VAL A 53 -2.54 6.55 0.17
N LEU A 54 -3.33 5.63 0.73
CA LEU A 54 -3.77 5.71 2.12
C LEU A 54 -2.86 4.96 3.11
N PHE A 55 -2.22 3.86 2.69
CA PHE A 55 -1.54 2.94 3.62
C PHE A 55 -0.06 2.70 3.33
N LEU A 56 0.46 3.10 2.16
CA LEU A 56 1.90 2.95 1.91
C LEU A 56 2.69 3.91 2.79
N SER A 57 3.54 3.38 3.67
CA SER A 57 4.27 4.21 4.65
C SER A 57 5.26 5.21 4.02
N CYS A 58 5.68 4.97 2.76
CA CYS A 58 6.50 5.91 2.01
C CYS A 58 5.61 6.95 1.33
N GLY A 59 5.48 8.13 1.93
CA GLY A 59 4.65 9.22 1.40
C GLY A 59 5.05 9.68 0.00
N GLU A 60 6.35 9.86 -0.26
CA GLU A 60 6.84 10.22 -1.59
C GLU A 60 6.55 9.13 -2.63
N CYS A 61 6.64 7.86 -2.24
CA CYS A 61 6.32 6.74 -3.14
C CYS A 61 4.83 6.73 -3.48
N ALA A 62 3.96 7.02 -2.51
CA ALA A 62 2.53 7.09 -2.69
C ALA A 62 2.13 8.26 -3.60
N GLU A 63 2.68 9.46 -3.36
CA GLU A 63 2.47 10.64 -4.21
C GLU A 63 2.96 10.40 -5.64
N ASN A 64 4.11 9.75 -5.79
CA ASN A 64 4.62 9.39 -7.11
C ASN A 64 3.72 8.39 -7.82
N PHE A 65 3.14 7.40 -7.12
CA PHE A 65 2.22 6.44 -7.72
C PHE A 65 0.90 7.10 -8.13
N ASP A 66 0.35 8.00 -7.31
CA ASP A 66 -0.82 8.82 -7.64
C ASP A 66 -0.58 9.64 -8.92
N LYS A 67 0.60 10.24 -9.08
CA LYS A 67 0.97 10.91 -10.35
C LYS A 67 1.02 9.94 -11.53
N GLU A 68 1.48 8.70 -11.33
CA GLU A 68 1.47 7.71 -12.42
C GLU A 68 0.05 7.34 -12.84
N THR A 69 -0.93 7.32 -11.92
CA THR A 69 -2.32 7.00 -12.31
C THR A 69 -2.89 8.03 -13.26
N ILE A 70 -2.55 9.30 -13.06
CA ILE A 70 -2.95 10.42 -13.93
C ILE A 70 -2.15 10.40 -15.24
N ASN A 71 -0.81 10.32 -15.15
CA ASN A 71 0.07 10.40 -16.33
C ASN A 71 -0.11 9.22 -17.30
N HIS A 72 -0.61 8.09 -16.81
CA HIS A 72 -0.86 6.90 -17.59
C HIS A 72 -2.36 6.58 -17.72
N GLU A 73 -3.22 7.59 -17.55
CA GLU A 73 -4.63 7.55 -17.95
C GLU A 73 -5.36 6.32 -17.38
N LEU A 74 -5.24 6.09 -16.06
CA LEU A 74 -5.86 4.96 -15.37
C LEU A 74 -7.37 4.87 -15.67
N ASP A 75 -8.04 6.01 -15.80
CA ASP A 75 -9.46 6.13 -16.08
C ASP A 75 -9.87 5.61 -17.48
N LEU A 76 -8.93 5.48 -18.40
CA LEU A 76 -9.17 4.96 -19.76
C LEU A 76 -8.99 3.44 -19.87
N VAL A 77 -8.58 2.76 -18.80
CA VAL A 77 -8.43 1.30 -18.78
C VAL A 77 -9.80 0.62 -18.80
N THR A 78 -10.11 -0.07 -19.90
CA THR A 78 -11.45 -0.65 -20.12
C THR A 78 -11.44 -2.13 -20.45
N ARG A 79 -10.44 -2.64 -21.20
CA ARG A 79 -10.41 -4.05 -21.58
C ARG A 79 -9.93 -4.92 -20.43
N PRO A 80 -10.43 -6.15 -20.26
CA PRO A 80 -10.00 -7.03 -19.18
C PRO A 80 -8.48 -7.22 -19.09
N GLU A 81 -7.81 -7.44 -20.23
CA GLU A 81 -6.36 -7.63 -20.34
C GLU A 81 -5.55 -6.38 -19.95
N ASP A 82 -6.13 -5.18 -20.10
CA ASP A 82 -5.45 -3.94 -19.76
C ASP A 82 -5.24 -3.83 -18.24
N VAL A 83 -6.00 -4.56 -17.41
CA VAL A 83 -5.76 -4.62 -15.95
C VAL A 83 -4.35 -5.11 -15.62
N VAL A 84 -3.82 -6.04 -16.42
CA VAL A 84 -2.47 -6.59 -16.26
C VAL A 84 -1.44 -5.67 -16.91
N ILE A 85 -1.70 -5.29 -18.15
CA ILE A 85 -0.74 -4.56 -18.98
C ILE A 85 -0.55 -3.13 -18.49
N TRP A 86 -1.58 -2.44 -18.04
CA TRP A 86 -1.46 -1.10 -17.48
C TRP A 86 -0.51 -1.06 -16.27
N LEU A 87 -0.71 -1.96 -15.30
CA LEU A 87 0.13 -2.03 -14.11
C LEU A 87 1.58 -2.37 -14.47
N TRP A 88 1.78 -3.24 -15.46
CA TRP A 88 3.11 -3.58 -15.98
C TRP A 88 3.82 -2.37 -16.61
N ARG A 89 3.13 -1.58 -17.46
CA ARG A 89 3.68 -0.36 -18.05
C ARG A 89 4.10 0.64 -16.97
N VAL A 90 3.21 0.93 -16.03
CA VAL A 90 3.48 1.85 -14.91
C VAL A 90 4.68 1.39 -14.10
N HIS A 91 4.76 0.09 -13.75
CA HIS A 91 5.91 -0.42 -13.01
C HIS A 91 7.23 -0.27 -13.80
N ASN A 92 7.18 -0.44 -15.12
CA ASN A 92 8.35 -0.22 -15.98
C ASN A 92 8.75 1.25 -16.14
N PHE A 93 7.79 2.17 -16.11
CA PHE A 93 8.07 3.60 -16.00
C PHE A 93 8.76 3.93 -14.67
N VAL A 94 8.24 3.40 -13.57
CA VAL A 94 8.85 3.53 -12.24
C VAL A 94 10.27 2.93 -12.22
N ASN A 95 10.49 1.77 -12.86
CA ASN A 95 11.83 1.18 -12.97
C ASN A 95 12.78 2.12 -13.72
N LYS A 96 12.35 2.71 -14.84
CA LYS A 96 13.16 3.67 -15.59
C LYS A 96 13.50 4.90 -14.74
N ARG A 97 12.53 5.48 -14.02
CA ARG A 97 12.74 6.63 -13.13
C ARG A 97 13.73 6.33 -12.00
N LEU A 98 13.65 5.14 -11.40
CA LEU A 98 14.47 4.75 -10.24
C LEU A 98 15.85 4.18 -10.61
N SER A 99 16.09 3.91 -11.89
CA SER A 99 17.37 3.39 -12.39
C SER A 99 18.53 4.32 -12.02
N GLY A 100 19.57 3.77 -11.38
CA GLY A 100 20.72 4.54 -10.90
C GLY A 100 20.45 5.47 -9.72
N SER A 101 19.25 5.45 -9.13
CA SER A 101 18.95 6.25 -7.95
C SER A 101 19.66 5.70 -6.70
N PRO A 102 19.90 6.51 -5.66
CA PRO A 102 20.47 6.03 -4.39
C PRO A 102 19.63 4.95 -3.67
N SER A 103 18.34 4.82 -4.03
CA SER A 103 17.43 3.80 -3.51
C SER A 103 17.48 2.47 -4.27
N GLU A 104 18.21 2.43 -5.38
CA GLU A 104 18.40 1.22 -6.17
C GLU A 104 19.30 0.22 -5.42
N ASP A 105 18.92 -1.05 -5.47
CA ASP A 105 19.75 -2.11 -4.91
C ASP A 105 20.83 -2.50 -5.93
N PRO A 106 22.14 -2.35 -5.61
CA PRO A 106 23.21 -2.66 -6.56
C PRO A 106 23.21 -4.11 -7.05
N LYS A 107 22.64 -5.05 -6.27
CA LYS A 107 22.52 -6.46 -6.67
C LYS A 107 21.31 -6.73 -7.56
N TYR A 108 20.34 -5.81 -7.57
CA TYR A 108 19.09 -5.92 -8.32
C TYR A 108 18.79 -4.59 -9.02
N PRO A 109 19.61 -4.20 -10.01
CA PRO A 109 19.43 -2.95 -10.75
C PRO A 109 18.06 -2.92 -11.43
N LYS A 110 17.48 -1.73 -11.51
CA LYS A 110 16.23 -1.49 -12.23
C LYS A 110 16.49 -1.65 -13.72
N GLN A 111 15.58 -2.34 -14.38
CA GLN A 111 15.60 -2.57 -15.81
C GLN A 111 14.16 -2.74 -16.29
N GLN A 112 13.95 -2.64 -17.60
CA GLN A 112 12.67 -3.01 -18.18
C GLN A 112 12.42 -4.50 -17.94
N PHE A 113 11.25 -4.81 -17.41
CA PHE A 113 10.80 -6.16 -17.10
C PHE A 113 9.79 -6.62 -18.16
N PRO A 114 9.81 -7.89 -18.61
CA PRO A 114 10.85 -8.88 -18.33
C PRO A 114 12.16 -8.58 -19.09
N PRO A 115 13.33 -8.87 -18.51
CA PRO A 115 14.58 -8.84 -19.28
C PRO A 115 14.60 -9.97 -20.32
N LYS A 116 15.32 -9.79 -21.43
CA LYS A 116 15.50 -10.82 -22.50
C LYS A 116 15.86 -12.21 -21.99
N LYS A 117 16.67 -12.29 -20.93
CA LYS A 117 17.08 -13.57 -20.33
C LYS A 117 15.89 -14.35 -19.76
N LEU A 118 14.84 -13.65 -19.34
CA LEU A 118 13.63 -14.23 -18.78
C LEU A 118 12.56 -14.46 -19.84
N CYS A 119 12.46 -13.55 -20.82
CA CYS A 119 11.55 -13.70 -21.95
C CYS A 119 12.18 -13.13 -23.22
N SER A 120 12.84 -13.97 -24.02
CA SER A 120 13.44 -13.55 -25.29
C SER A 120 12.38 -13.23 -26.34
N HIS A 121 11.29 -13.99 -26.37
CA HIS A 121 10.21 -13.80 -27.32
C HIS A 121 9.37 -12.55 -27.04
N CYS A 122 9.41 -11.98 -25.83
CA CYS A 122 8.73 -10.73 -25.50
C CYS A 122 9.32 -9.52 -26.24
N TYR A 123 10.44 -9.67 -26.95
CA TYR A 123 11.07 -8.58 -27.70
C TYR A 123 10.78 -8.75 -29.20
N ASN A 124 10.52 -7.65 -29.89
CA ASN A 124 10.41 -7.59 -31.34
C ASN A 124 11.80 -7.49 -32.01
N GLU A 125 11.81 -7.42 -33.35
CA GLU A 125 13.05 -7.33 -34.13
C GLU A 125 13.85 -6.04 -33.88
N THR A 126 13.19 -4.97 -33.44
CA THR A 126 13.79 -3.67 -33.12
C THR A 126 14.20 -3.54 -31.65
N ASP A 127 14.17 -4.64 -30.90
CA ASP A 127 14.55 -4.71 -29.50
C ASP A 127 13.62 -3.98 -28.51
N PHE A 128 12.35 -3.83 -28.87
CA PHE A 128 11.31 -3.30 -28.00
C PHE A 128 10.40 -4.42 -27.49
N LEU A 129 9.82 -4.22 -26.30
CA LEU A 129 8.86 -5.14 -25.71
C LEU A 129 7.56 -5.14 -26.53
N ASP A 130 7.19 -6.33 -27.01
CA ASP A 130 5.91 -6.64 -27.62
C ASP A 130 4.89 -6.91 -26.51
N GLU A 131 3.87 -6.06 -26.41
CA GLU A 131 2.88 -6.13 -25.32
C GLU A 131 2.05 -7.41 -25.35
N SER A 132 1.73 -7.94 -26.53
CA SER A 132 0.92 -9.16 -26.65
C SER A 132 1.70 -10.37 -26.14
N LYS A 133 2.98 -10.48 -26.53
CA LYS A 133 3.85 -11.55 -26.03
C LYS A 133 4.19 -11.37 -24.56
N THR A 134 4.35 -10.12 -24.12
CA THR A 134 4.60 -9.79 -22.71
C THR A 134 3.38 -10.13 -21.85
N PHE A 135 2.17 -9.87 -22.33
CA PHE A 135 0.93 -10.24 -21.64
C PHE A 135 0.88 -11.74 -21.33
N GLU A 136 1.14 -12.59 -22.33
CA GLU A 136 1.15 -14.04 -22.16
C GLU A 136 2.25 -14.49 -21.19
N PHE A 137 3.42 -13.87 -21.25
CA PHE A 137 4.48 -14.09 -20.28
C PHE A 137 4.04 -13.73 -18.84
N LEU A 138 3.40 -12.57 -18.64
CA LEU A 138 2.97 -12.11 -17.32
C LEU A 138 1.92 -13.05 -16.72
N LYS A 139 0.96 -13.51 -17.53
CA LYS A 139 -0.06 -14.48 -17.12
C LYS A 139 0.58 -15.76 -16.56
N SER A 140 1.52 -16.35 -17.27
CA SER A 140 2.23 -17.55 -16.79
C SER A 140 3.11 -17.21 -15.58
N TYR A 141 3.92 -16.15 -15.66
CA TYR A 141 4.89 -15.80 -14.64
C TYR A 141 4.25 -15.54 -13.27
N TYR A 142 3.13 -14.81 -13.23
CA TYR A 142 2.43 -14.49 -11.98
C TYR A 142 1.44 -15.56 -11.54
N SER A 143 0.99 -16.47 -12.42
CA SER A 143 0.26 -17.68 -12.02
C SER A 143 1.17 -18.70 -11.33
N ASP A 144 2.44 -18.76 -11.75
CA ASP A 144 3.42 -19.75 -11.29
C ASP A 144 4.34 -19.21 -10.18
N ILE A 145 3.99 -18.08 -9.55
CA ILE A 145 4.72 -17.63 -8.36
C ILE A 145 4.58 -18.72 -7.31
N ARG A 146 5.69 -19.46 -7.11
CA ARG A 146 5.80 -20.45 -6.05
C ARG A 146 5.47 -19.74 -4.75
N GLN A 147 4.28 -20.01 -4.23
CA GLN A 147 4.04 -19.91 -2.80
C GLN A 147 5.09 -20.83 -2.21
N ASP A 148 6.13 -20.26 -1.59
CA ASP A 148 7.05 -21.02 -0.77
C ASP A 148 6.12 -21.77 0.18
N THR A 149 5.83 -23.05 -0.10
CA THR A 149 5.01 -23.86 0.78
C THR A 149 5.77 -23.77 2.07
N PHE A 150 5.20 -23.12 3.08
CA PHE A 150 5.77 -23.17 4.40
C PHE A 150 5.72 -24.65 4.75
N LYS A 151 6.79 -25.40 4.42
CA LYS A 151 7.14 -26.60 5.15
C LYS A 151 7.06 -26.12 6.57
N ALA A 152 6.04 -26.58 7.31
CA ALA A 152 5.76 -26.16 8.65
C ALA A 152 7.08 -26.14 9.41
N VAL A 153 7.72 -24.97 9.48
CA VAL A 153 8.91 -24.78 10.27
C VAL A 153 8.32 -24.76 11.64
N GLY A 154 8.35 -25.93 12.28
CA GLY A 154 7.68 -26.22 13.53
C GLY A 154 7.70 -24.98 14.41
N SER A 155 6.51 -24.47 14.68
CA SER A 155 6.17 -23.45 15.67
C SER A 155 7.36 -22.64 16.18
N ARG A 156 8.01 -21.86 15.30
CA ARG A 156 8.94 -20.83 15.81
C ARG A 156 8.09 -19.66 16.25
N HIS A 157 7.70 -19.74 17.53
CA HIS A 157 7.21 -18.66 18.38
C HIS A 157 6.58 -17.48 17.63
N LEU A 158 5.34 -17.68 17.16
CA LEU A 158 4.43 -16.54 17.05
C LEU A 158 4.31 -15.94 18.45
N ASN A 159 4.36 -14.60 18.54
CA ASN A 159 4.11 -13.90 19.80
C ASN A 159 2.76 -14.42 20.37
N PRO A 160 2.71 -14.90 21.63
CA PRO A 160 1.55 -15.59 22.18
C PRO A 160 0.25 -14.77 22.11
N LYS A 161 0.33 -13.45 21.97
CA LYS A 161 -0.84 -12.59 21.75
C LYS A 161 -1.53 -12.79 20.39
N PHE A 162 -0.82 -13.23 19.35
CA PHE A 162 -1.39 -13.45 18.02
C PHE A 162 -1.83 -14.90 17.79
N ALA A 163 -1.24 -15.86 18.51
CA ALA A 163 -1.63 -17.27 18.42
C ALA A 163 -3.05 -17.53 18.96
N VAL A 164 -3.49 -16.77 19.97
CA VAL A 164 -4.81 -16.91 20.62
C VAL A 164 -5.98 -16.57 19.67
N HIS A 165 -5.73 -15.83 18.59
CA HIS A 165 -6.77 -15.45 17.63
C HIS A 165 -6.73 -16.21 16.31
N ALA A 166 -5.65 -16.93 15.98
CA ALA A 166 -5.55 -17.69 14.73
C ALA A 166 -6.68 -18.73 14.60
N GLU A 167 -6.90 -19.53 15.64
CA GLU A 167 -7.99 -20.54 15.66
C GLU A 167 -9.38 -19.88 15.58
N LYS A 168 -9.52 -18.65 16.08
CA LYS A 168 -10.78 -17.90 16.01
C LYS A 168 -11.03 -17.35 14.61
N VAL A 169 -9.99 -16.92 13.90
CA VAL A 169 -10.07 -16.47 12.51
C VAL A 169 -10.46 -17.64 11.59
N ASP A 170 -9.81 -18.80 11.73
CA ASP A 170 -10.14 -19.99 10.93
C ASP A 170 -11.60 -20.43 11.12
N LYS A 171 -12.12 -20.37 12.36
CA LYS A 171 -13.52 -20.66 12.68
C LYS A 171 -14.49 -19.63 12.10
N LEU A 172 -14.12 -18.35 12.10
CA LEU A 172 -14.93 -17.28 11.52
C LEU A 172 -14.98 -17.39 10.00
N GLU A 173 -13.85 -17.67 9.35
CA GLU A 173 -13.75 -17.84 7.90
C GLU A 173 -14.52 -19.10 7.44
N ALA A 174 -14.47 -20.19 8.21
CA ALA A 174 -15.28 -21.38 7.97
C ALA A 174 -16.79 -21.11 8.16
N ALA A 175 -17.18 -20.26 9.10
CA ALA A 175 -18.58 -19.87 9.31
C ALA A 175 -19.09 -18.93 8.20
N GLU A 176 -18.27 -17.97 7.77
CA GLU A 176 -18.56 -17.07 6.65
C GLU A 176 -18.77 -17.85 5.34
N ASN A 177 -17.87 -18.80 5.05
CA ASN A 177 -18.00 -19.65 3.86
C ASN A 177 -19.26 -20.54 3.89
N ARG A 178 -19.71 -20.98 5.07
CA ARG A 178 -20.99 -21.71 5.21
C ARG A 178 -22.19 -20.81 4.94
N LEU A 179 -22.20 -19.61 5.52
CA LEU A 179 -23.28 -18.64 5.31
C LEU A 179 -23.36 -18.19 3.85
N ARG A 180 -22.22 -17.98 3.19
CA ARG A 180 -22.16 -17.66 1.76
C ARG A 180 -22.78 -18.78 0.92
N LYS A 181 -22.42 -20.03 1.22
CA LYS A 181 -22.96 -21.21 0.52
C LYS A 181 -24.47 -21.41 0.76
N GLU A 182 -24.98 -21.07 1.94
CA GLU A 182 -26.43 -21.05 2.22
C GLU A 182 -27.15 -19.92 1.48
N LEU A 183 -26.54 -18.73 1.39
CA LEU A 183 -27.06 -17.61 0.60
C LEU A 183 -27.13 -17.94 -0.90
N ASP A 184 -26.15 -18.68 -1.42
CA ASP A 184 -26.10 -19.10 -2.82
C ASP A 184 -27.05 -20.30 -3.12
N ALA A 185 -27.45 -21.06 -2.10
CA ALA A 185 -28.36 -22.20 -2.21
C ALA A 185 -29.86 -21.84 -2.02
N SER A 186 -30.19 -20.59 -1.68
CA SER A 186 -31.57 -20.14 -1.49
C SER A 186 -32.24 -19.73 -2.82
N PRO A 187 -33.32 -20.40 -3.26
CA PRO A 187 -33.96 -20.13 -4.54
C PRO A 187 -34.96 -18.97 -4.41
N GLN A 188 -34.49 -17.74 -4.16
CA GLN A 188 -35.30 -16.53 -4.24
C GLN A 188 -34.42 -15.27 -4.31
N ARG A 189 -34.02 -14.89 -5.53
CA ARG A 189 -33.75 -13.49 -5.85
C ARG A 189 -34.41 -13.10 -7.16
N GLN A 190 -35.67 -12.68 -7.03
CA GLN A 190 -36.23 -11.66 -7.90
C GLN A 190 -35.56 -10.34 -7.49
N TRP A 191 -34.71 -9.81 -8.36
CA TRP A 191 -34.08 -8.50 -8.15
C TRP A 191 -35.20 -7.44 -8.11
N ARG A 192 -35.35 -6.78 -6.95
CA ARG A 192 -36.08 -5.52 -6.85
C ARG A 192 -35.08 -4.41 -7.08
N ASP A 193 -35.38 -3.55 -8.03
CA ASP A 193 -34.55 -2.42 -8.45
C ASP A 193 -34.22 -1.51 -7.26
N ILE A 194 -32.95 -1.11 -7.17
CA ILE A 194 -32.43 -0.15 -6.19
C ILE A 194 -32.76 1.26 -6.72
N GLU A 195 -34.04 1.59 -6.80
CA GLU A 195 -34.55 2.95 -6.93
C GLU A 195 -35.21 3.33 -5.59
N GLY A 196 -34.39 3.50 -4.56
CA GLY A 196 -34.88 3.76 -3.20
C GLY A 196 -33.96 4.59 -2.32
N TYR A 197 -32.90 5.18 -2.89
CA TYR A 197 -31.95 6.01 -2.12
C TYR A 197 -32.31 7.50 -2.08
N ASP A 198 -33.43 7.92 -2.69
CA ASP A 198 -33.91 9.32 -2.64
C ASP A 198 -34.98 9.59 -1.56
N GLY A 199 -35.31 8.59 -0.73
CA GLY A 199 -36.43 8.67 0.21
C GLY A 199 -36.15 9.16 1.63
N TYR A 200 -34.91 9.54 1.99
CA TYR A 200 -34.53 9.78 3.40
C TYR A 200 -34.14 11.24 3.72
N TYR A 201 -34.60 12.21 2.93
CA TYR A 201 -34.61 13.63 3.32
C TYR A 201 -36.04 14.16 3.37
N GLY A 202 -36.84 13.57 4.24
CA GLY A 202 -38.25 13.93 4.40
C GLY A 202 -38.76 13.71 5.82
N LYS A 203 -38.18 14.40 6.81
CA LYS A 203 -38.84 14.89 8.03
C LYS A 203 -37.83 15.48 9.01
N ASN A 204 -37.59 16.78 8.89
CA ASN A 204 -36.99 17.56 9.95
C ASN A 204 -38.12 18.20 10.77
N SER A 205 -38.22 17.85 12.05
CA SER A 205 -38.67 18.81 13.08
C SER A 205 -38.25 18.29 14.46
N GLY A 206 -37.22 18.91 15.05
CA GLY A 206 -36.99 18.90 16.50
C GLY A 206 -35.70 18.26 17.07
N ARG A 207 -35.03 17.31 16.39
CA ARG A 207 -33.92 16.53 17.01
C ARG A 207 -32.50 16.82 16.52
N GLY A 208 -32.33 17.52 15.39
CA GLY A 208 -31.00 17.83 14.82
C GLY A 208 -30.22 18.94 15.54
N HIS A 209 -30.93 19.94 16.09
CA HIS A 209 -30.28 21.09 16.74
C HIS A 209 -29.51 20.73 18.01
N LEU A 210 -30.00 19.78 18.81
CA LEU A 210 -29.32 19.37 20.02
C LEU A 210 -28.01 18.62 19.71
N TYR A 211 -28.00 17.79 18.67
CA TYR A 211 -26.83 16.98 18.31
C TYR A 211 -25.63 17.83 17.88
N VAL A 212 -25.88 18.90 17.12
CA VAL A 212 -24.83 19.83 16.67
C VAL A 212 -24.27 20.63 17.86
N ILE A 213 -25.11 21.01 18.82
CA ILE A 213 -24.68 21.70 20.04
C ILE A 213 -23.82 20.78 20.93
N TRP A 214 -24.20 19.50 21.04
CA TRP A 214 -23.41 18.52 21.81
C TRP A 214 -22.05 18.24 21.16
N LEU A 215 -21.98 18.10 19.83
CA LEU A 215 -20.72 17.87 19.13
C LEU A 215 -19.79 19.09 19.18
N SER A 216 -20.34 20.31 19.11
CA SER A 216 -19.52 21.52 19.26
C SER A 216 -18.98 21.69 20.69
N ALA A 217 -19.77 21.37 21.71
CA ALA A 217 -19.32 21.38 23.10
C ALA A 217 -18.18 20.36 23.35
N ILE A 218 -18.31 19.14 22.81
CA ILE A 218 -17.25 18.11 22.88
C ILE A 218 -15.99 18.59 22.15
N GLY A 219 -16.13 19.18 20.97
CA GLY A 219 -15.01 19.74 20.22
C GLY A 219 -14.25 20.81 21.00
N ILE A 220 -14.97 21.73 21.66
CA ILE A 220 -14.37 22.78 22.50
C ILE A 220 -13.62 22.18 23.70
N ILE A 221 -14.19 21.16 24.36
CA ILE A 221 -13.54 20.46 25.48
C ILE A 221 -12.24 19.79 25.02
N ILE A 222 -12.25 19.10 23.88
CA ILE A 222 -11.05 18.46 23.31
C ILE A 222 -9.99 19.50 22.99
N VAL A 223 -10.35 20.62 22.37
CA VAL A 223 -9.43 21.73 22.09
C VAL A 223 -8.87 22.32 23.39
N PHE A 224 -9.70 22.48 24.43
CA PHE A 224 -9.24 23.00 25.72
C PHE A 224 -8.28 22.04 26.42
N ILE A 225 -8.57 20.73 26.40
CA ILE A 225 -7.68 19.68 26.90
C ILE A 225 -6.37 19.67 26.12
N TYR A 226 -6.43 19.76 24.79
CA TYR A 226 -5.24 19.79 23.94
C TYR A 226 -4.39 21.05 24.17
N CYS A 227 -5.02 22.22 24.30
CA CYS A 227 -4.33 23.48 24.63
C CYS A 227 -3.70 23.42 26.03
N LYS A 228 -4.40 22.84 27.02
CA LYS A 228 -3.86 22.64 28.38
C LYS A 228 -2.69 21.65 28.37
N TYR A 229 -2.81 20.55 27.64
CA TYR A 229 -1.74 19.58 27.43
C TYR A 229 -0.52 20.22 26.74
N ARG A 230 -0.73 20.98 25.66
CA ARG A 230 0.34 21.70 24.93
C ARG A 230 1.04 22.73 25.83
N ARG A 231 0.29 23.46 26.65
CA ARG A 231 0.82 24.46 27.58
C ARG A 231 1.58 23.82 28.76
N ASN A 232 1.19 22.62 29.20
CA ASN A 232 1.97 21.84 30.19
C ASN A 232 3.20 21.16 29.56
N ARG A 233 3.11 20.69 28.31
CA ARG A 233 4.25 20.13 27.57
C ARG A 233 5.35 21.18 27.34
N SER A 234 5.00 22.43 27.03
CA SER A 234 6.00 23.50 26.91
C SER A 234 6.66 23.88 28.25
N LYS A 235 5.96 23.70 29.38
CA LYS A 235 6.57 23.83 30.72
C LYS A 235 7.50 22.66 31.05
N PHE A 236 7.11 21.43 30.71
CA PHE A 236 7.92 20.22 30.90
C PHE A 236 9.25 20.27 30.13
N TRP A 237 9.24 20.76 28.88
CA TRP A 237 10.48 20.87 28.09
C TRP A 237 11.39 22.03 28.50
N LYS A 238 10.85 23.09 29.14
CA LYS A 238 11.70 24.15 29.74
C LYS A 238 12.53 23.63 30.93
N THR A 239 12.09 22.56 31.59
CA THR A 239 12.85 21.92 32.68
C THR A 239 13.99 21.04 32.17
N PHE A 240 13.91 20.51 30.94
CA PHE A 240 14.96 19.68 30.34
C PHE A 240 15.99 20.49 29.52
N TYR A 241 15.61 21.64 28.95
CA TYR A 241 16.51 22.45 28.11
C TYR A 241 17.59 23.23 28.88
N TYR A 242 17.44 23.42 30.20
CA TYR A 242 18.42 24.14 31.02
C TYR A 242 19.38 23.23 31.80
N HIS A 243 19.23 21.90 31.72
CA HIS A 243 20.00 20.97 32.56
C HIS A 243 20.98 20.06 31.80
N ASN A 244 21.13 20.22 30.48
CA ASN A 244 21.93 19.33 29.64
C ASN A 244 23.11 19.96 28.88
N ASP A 245 23.55 21.17 29.21
CA ASP A 245 24.84 21.69 28.72
C ASP A 245 26.01 21.15 29.56
N PHE A 246 26.22 19.84 29.51
CA PHE A 246 27.52 19.23 29.82
C PHE A 246 28.13 18.64 28.54
N LYS A 247 29.11 19.37 28.02
CA LYS A 247 30.40 18.89 27.47
C LYS A 247 30.36 17.72 26.47
N LEU A 248 30.53 18.05 25.19
CA LEU A 248 31.12 17.22 24.13
C LEU A 248 31.90 18.19 23.22
N CYS A 249 33.22 18.17 22.98
CA CYS A 249 34.31 17.21 23.15
C CYS A 249 35.67 17.97 23.17
N PRO A 250 36.78 17.30 23.56
CA PRO A 250 38.14 17.86 23.59
C PRO A 250 38.96 17.55 22.31
N TRP A 251 40.01 18.35 22.10
CA TRP A 251 41.18 18.22 21.19
C TRP A 251 41.18 18.94 19.84
N SER A 252 41.98 20.02 19.78
CA SER A 252 42.98 20.37 18.74
C SER A 252 43.54 21.78 19.06
N SER A 253 44.65 21.86 19.78
CA SER A 253 45.95 22.40 19.32
C SER A 253 45.89 23.80 18.66
N ASP A 254 46.22 24.88 19.36
CA ASP A 254 47.60 25.41 19.36
C ASP A 254 47.78 26.77 20.08
N LYS A 255 48.86 26.80 20.89
CA LYS A 255 49.72 27.90 21.36
C LYS A 255 49.28 28.88 22.47
N PRO A 256 50.17 29.15 23.45
CA PRO A 256 49.96 30.11 24.52
C PRO A 256 50.53 31.49 24.17
N ALA A 257 49.80 32.56 24.43
CA ALA A 257 50.33 33.92 24.41
C ALA A 257 50.00 34.64 25.74
N LYS A 258 51.01 34.63 26.60
CA LYS A 258 51.41 35.59 27.66
C LYS A 258 50.35 36.59 28.18
N LYS A 259 50.14 36.50 29.50
CA LYS A 259 49.87 37.61 30.43
C LYS A 259 50.68 38.86 30.07
N TYR A 260 50.03 40.03 30.06
CA TYR A 260 50.48 41.20 30.81
C TYR A 260 49.25 42.02 31.25
N LEU A 261 49.18 42.31 32.54
CA LEU A 261 48.45 43.42 33.12
C LEU A 261 49.40 44.63 33.14
N ALA A 262 48.95 45.73 32.55
CA ALA A 262 49.11 47.10 33.04
C ALA A 262 48.03 47.94 32.34
#